data_AF-A0A9P6FWJ5-F1
#
_entry.id   AF-A0A9P6FWJ5-F1
#
_cell.length_a   1.000
_cell.length_b   1.000
_cell.length_c   1.000
_cell.angle_alpha   90.00
_cell.angle_beta   90.00
_cell.angle_gamma   90.00
#
_symmetry.space_group_name_H-M   'P 1'
#
loop_
_entity.id
_entity.type
_entity.pdbx_description
1 polymer ?
#
loop_
_entity_poly.entity_id
_entity_poly.type
_entity_poly.pdbx_seq_one_letter_code
_entity_poly.pdbx_strand_id
1 'polypeptide(L)'
;MSNKDMPPEVAEFDKELYSVFDSRSVSASRIDKLTKLAFKAAKYYKNIVYSLEKFITRCVPEYKLTGLYVLDSICRTSQSIKTKSSAASGTFTGSEYVARFERNIEALFSEFCKVQEDKEKVC
;
A
#
# COMPACT_ATOMS: atom_id res chain seq x y z
N MET A 1 15.43 2.40 10.41
CA MET A 1 14.86 1.90 11.69
C MET A 1 15.00 0.39 11.69
N SER A 2 15.71 -0.14 12.68
CA SER A 2 15.99 -1.57 12.84
C SER A 2 14.73 -2.32 13.32
N ASN A 3 14.51 -3.52 12.78
CA ASN A 3 13.28 -4.32 12.83
C ASN A 3 12.90 -4.92 14.21
N LYS A 4 13.11 -4.24 15.34
CA LYS A 4 12.91 -4.88 16.67
C LYS A 4 11.62 -4.49 17.43
N ASP A 5 10.89 -3.46 17.00
CA ASP A 5 9.67 -2.98 17.71
C ASP A 5 8.49 -2.71 16.75
N MET A 6 8.34 -3.52 15.69
CA MET A 6 7.20 -3.37 14.78
C MET A 6 5.94 -3.95 15.42
N PRO A 7 4.81 -3.20 15.49
CA PRO A 7 3.56 -3.73 16.01
C PRO A 7 3.13 -5.01 15.28
N PRO A 8 2.54 -6.00 15.97
CA PRO A 8 2.14 -7.27 15.36
C PRO A 8 1.23 -7.09 14.13
N GLU A 9 0.35 -6.09 14.15
CA GLU A 9 -0.58 -5.81 13.05
C GLU A 9 0.15 -5.28 11.81
N VAL A 10 1.20 -4.48 11.99
CA VAL A 10 2.05 -4.00 10.90
C VAL A 10 2.92 -5.14 10.37
N ALA A 11 3.44 -6.00 11.24
CA ALA A 11 4.21 -7.17 10.84
C ALA A 11 3.36 -8.17 10.03
N GLU A 12 2.07 -8.33 10.38
CA GLU A 12 1.11 -9.14 9.63
C GLU A 12 0.87 -8.58 8.22
N PHE A 13 0.68 -7.26 8.11
CA PHE A 13 0.58 -6.58 6.82
C PHE A 13 1.84 -6.76 5.97
N ASP A 14 3.02 -6.52 6.54
CA ASP A 14 4.29 -6.69 5.84
C ASP A 14 4.47 -8.13 5.35
N LYS A 15 4.22 -9.11 6.22
CA LYS A 15 4.32 -10.53 5.84
C LYS A 15 3.42 -10.86 4.64
N GLU A 16 2.18 -10.40 4.64
CA GLU A 16 1.28 -10.60 3.51
C GLU A 16 1.75 -9.84 2.26
N LEU A 17 2.26 -8.61 2.42
CA LEU A 17 2.73 -7.78 1.33
C LEU A 17 3.93 -8.41 0.62
N TYR A 18 4.88 -8.99 1.36
CA TYR A 18 6.03 -9.67 0.78
C TYR A 18 5.69 -11.09 0.28
N SER A 19 4.62 -11.73 0.77
CA SER A 19 4.17 -13.03 0.24
C SER A 19 3.68 -12.97 -1.22
N VAL A 20 3.53 -11.76 -1.79
CA VAL A 20 3.25 -11.59 -3.22
C VAL A 20 4.40 -12.09 -4.10
N PHE A 21 5.64 -12.13 -3.58
CA PHE A 21 6.79 -12.67 -4.31
C PHE A 21 6.71 -14.19 -4.50
N ASP A 22 5.99 -14.89 -3.63
CA ASP A 22 5.84 -16.36 -3.71
C ASP A 22 4.86 -16.81 -4.80
N SER A 23 4.13 -15.87 -5.42
CA SER A 23 3.15 -16.16 -6.47
C SER A 23 3.43 -15.34 -7.73
N ARG A 24 3.36 -15.99 -8.90
CA ARG A 24 3.52 -15.31 -10.21
C ARG A 24 2.37 -14.33 -10.48
N SER A 25 1.21 -14.52 -9.86
CA SER A 25 0.05 -13.63 -10.03
C SER A 25 -0.59 -13.29 -8.69
N VAL A 26 -1.03 -12.03 -8.57
CA VAL A 26 -1.75 -11.56 -7.38
C VAL A 26 -3.24 -11.52 -7.68
N SER A 27 -4.02 -12.20 -6.84
CA SER A 27 -5.47 -12.27 -6.95
C SER A 27 -6.17 -11.08 -6.28
N ALA A 28 -7.39 -10.78 -6.73
CA ALA A 28 -8.23 -9.75 -6.11
C ALA A 28 -8.49 -10.03 -4.61
N SER A 29 -8.64 -11.31 -4.24
CA SER A 29 -8.81 -11.73 -2.84
C SER A 29 -7.60 -11.37 -1.97
N ARG A 30 -6.38 -11.50 -2.51
CA ARG A 30 -5.16 -11.10 -1.79
C ARG A 30 -5.07 -9.58 -1.62
N ILE A 31 -5.45 -8.80 -2.64
CA ILE A 31 -5.52 -7.34 -2.55
C ILE A 31 -6.53 -6.93 -1.46
N ASP A 32 -7.72 -7.54 -1.46
CA ASP A 32 -8.74 -7.30 -0.43
C ASP A 32 -8.25 -7.65 0.98
N LYS A 33 -7.51 -8.76 1.13
CA LYS A 33 -6.88 -9.14 2.40
C LYS A 33 -5.85 -8.11 2.87
N LEU A 34 -4.97 -7.63 1.98
CA LEU A 34 -4.01 -6.57 2.30
C LEU A 34 -4.71 -5.28 2.74
N THR A 35 -5.77 -4.90 2.04
CA THR A 35 -6.59 -3.74 2.41
C THR A 35 -7.20 -3.92 3.80
N LYS A 36 -7.80 -5.07 4.10
CA LYS A 36 -8.34 -5.37 5.44
C LYS A 36 -7.27 -5.28 6.54
N LEU A 37 -6.07 -5.81 6.29
CA LEU A 37 -4.94 -5.72 7.23
C LEU A 37 -4.50 -4.26 7.45
N ALA A 38 -4.47 -3.44 6.39
CA ALA A 38 -4.17 -2.02 6.50
C ALA A 38 -5.18 -1.27 7.38
N PHE A 39 -6.48 -1.56 7.26
CA PHE A 39 -7.51 -0.95 8.11
C PHE A 39 -7.52 -1.51 9.53
N LYS A 40 -7.19 -2.79 9.73
CA LYS A 40 -6.96 -3.38 11.06
C LYS A 40 -5.81 -2.67 11.79
N ALA A 41 -4.75 -2.32 11.06
CA ALA A 41 -3.58 -1.60 11.57
C ALA A 41 -3.69 -0.06 11.42
N ALA A 42 -4.89 0.50 11.26
CA ALA A 42 -5.12 1.92 10.95
C ALA A 42 -4.43 2.90 11.93
N LYS A 43 -4.31 2.54 13.21
CA LYS A 43 -3.57 3.31 14.22
C LYS A 43 -2.09 3.55 13.82
N TYR A 44 -1.52 2.64 13.04
CA TYR A 44 -0.15 2.66 12.54
C TYR A 44 -0.08 2.99 11.04
N TYR A 45 -1.02 3.78 10.51
CA TYR A 45 -1.11 4.10 9.08
C TYR A 45 0.23 4.57 8.46
N LYS A 46 1.06 5.31 9.21
CA LYS A 46 2.38 5.76 8.75
C LYS A 46 3.31 4.59 8.43
N ASN A 47 3.29 3.54 9.25
CA ASN A 47 4.09 2.34 9.04
C ASN A 47 3.58 1.57 7.83
N ILE A 48 2.26 1.43 7.68
CA ILE A 48 1.65 0.78 6.52
C ILE A 48 2.03 1.49 5.21
N VAL A 49 1.91 2.82 5.18
CA VAL A 49 2.31 3.64 4.03
C VAL A 49 3.79 3.46 3.73
N TYR A 50 4.65 3.55 4.74
CA TYR A 50 6.10 3.37 4.58
C TYR A 50 6.46 1.97 4.05
N SER A 51 5.82 0.91 4.56
CA SER A 51 6.04 -0.46 4.08
C SER A 51 5.65 -0.62 2.62
N LEU A 52 4.53 -0.03 2.21
CA LEU A 52 4.08 -0.06 0.81
C LEU A 52 5.00 0.74 -0.12
N GLU A 53 5.46 1.92 0.31
CA GLU A 53 6.43 2.73 -0.43
C GLU A 53 7.76 2.02 -0.60
N LYS A 54 8.26 1.43 0.49
CA LYS A 54 9.48 0.62 0.46
C LYS A 54 9.32 -0.57 -0.47
N PHE A 55 8.17 -1.23 -0.48
CA PHE A 55 7.86 -2.30 -1.41
C PHE A 55 7.93 -1.81 -2.87
N ILE A 56 7.21 -0.75 -3.23
CA ILE A 56 7.19 -0.21 -4.62
C ILE A 56 8.57 0.25 -5.09
N THR A 57 9.35 0.86 -4.18
CA THR A 57 10.69 1.37 -4.48
C THR A 57 11.71 0.25 -4.68
N ARG A 58 11.55 -0.89 -4.01
CA ARG A 58 12.55 -1.97 -3.97
C ARG A 58 12.18 -3.19 -4.80
N CYS A 59 10.91 -3.37 -5.16
CA CYS A 59 10.47 -4.53 -5.91
C CYS A 59 10.90 -4.44 -7.38
N VAL A 60 11.06 -5.61 -8.01
CA VAL A 60 11.33 -5.68 -9.44
C VAL A 60 10.11 -5.21 -10.25
N PRO A 61 10.30 -4.73 -11.49
CA PRO A 61 9.24 -4.13 -12.31
C PRO A 61 7.92 -4.89 -12.36
N GLU A 62 7.98 -6.22 -12.39
CA GLU A 62 6.81 -7.11 -12.47
C GLU A 62 5.83 -6.95 -11.30
N TYR A 63 6.31 -6.57 -10.11
CA TYR A 63 5.49 -6.41 -8.91
C TYR A 63 5.10 -4.96 -8.63
N LYS A 64 5.57 -3.99 -9.42
CA LYS A 64 5.17 -2.59 -9.24
C LYS A 64 3.67 -2.42 -9.44
N LEU A 65 3.09 -3.10 -10.43
CA LEU A 65 1.64 -3.07 -10.67
C LEU A 65 0.84 -3.60 -9.47
N THR A 66 1.35 -4.63 -8.78
CA THR A 66 0.76 -5.13 -7.53
C THR A 66 0.75 -4.04 -6.46
N GLY A 67 1.87 -3.35 -6.24
CA GLY A 67 1.96 -2.26 -5.26
C GLY A 67 0.96 -1.14 -5.55
N LEU A 68 0.79 -0.79 -6.83
CA LEU A 68 -0.20 0.19 -7.28
C LEU A 68 -1.64 -0.26 -6.96
N TYR A 69 -2.00 -1.51 -7.24
CA TYR A 69 -3.33 -2.04 -6.94
C TYR A 69 -3.65 -2.06 -5.45
N VAL A 70 -2.66 -2.34 -4.59
CA VAL A 70 -2.82 -2.30 -3.14
C VAL A 70 -3.05 -0.86 -2.66
N LEU A 71 -2.24 0.09 -3.12
CA LEU A 71 -2.39 1.52 -2.81
C LEU A 71 -3.80 2.00 -3.19
N ASP A 72 -4.20 1.71 -4.41
CA ASP A 72 -5.49 2.10 -4.99
C ASP A 72 -6.67 1.47 -4.21
N SER A 73 -6.57 0.19 -3.83
CA SER A 73 -7.59 -0.47 -2.99
C SER A 73 -7.72 0.17 -1.59
N ILE A 74 -6.62 0.54 -0.95
CA ILE A 74 -6.61 1.24 0.35
C ILE A 74 -7.25 2.63 0.21
N CYS A 75 -6.91 3.38 -0.84
CA CYS A 75 -7.48 4.71 -1.11
C CYS A 75 -8.99 4.65 -1.37
N ARG A 76 -9.45 3.71 -2.21
CA ARG A 76 -10.90 3.53 -2.46
C ARG A 76 -11.67 3.15 -1.21
N THR A 77 -11.14 2.22 -0.43
CA THR A 77 -11.78 1.81 0.83
C THR A 77 -11.81 2.95 1.84
N SER A 78 -10.75 3.76 1.89
CA SER A 78 -10.68 4.96 2.75
C SER A 78 -11.80 5.94 2.40
N GLN A 79 -12.06 6.17 1.12
CA GLN A 79 -13.14 7.05 0.68
C GLN A 79 -14.53 6.45 0.94
N SER A 80 -14.69 5.13 0.77
CA SER A 80 -15.97 4.44 1.05
C SER A 80 -16.36 4.45 2.52
N ILE A 81 -15.39 4.46 3.45
CA ILE A 81 -15.67 4.58 4.89
C ILE A 81 -16.18 5.98 5.23
N LYS A 82 -15.58 7.03 4.65
CA LYS A 82 -16.01 8.42 4.88
C LYS A 82 -17.47 8.66 4.54
N THR A 83 -18.00 8.03 3.49
CA THR A 83 -19.40 8.22 3.07
C THR A 83 -20.41 7.49 3.94
N LYS A 84 -19.97 6.51 4.76
CA LYS A 84 -20.83 5.67 5.61
C LYS A 84 -20.85 6.08 7.08
N SER A 85 -19.95 6.98 7.50
CA SER A 85 -19.83 7.39 8.90
C SER A 85 -20.02 8.90 9.03
N SER A 86 -21.11 9.33 9.69
CA SER A 86 -21.24 10.67 10.26
C SER A 86 -20.18 10.81 11.36
N ALA A 87 -19.01 11.33 10.98
CA ALA A 87 -17.79 11.24 11.78
C ALA A 87 -17.96 11.87 13.18
N ALA A 88 -17.92 11.03 14.22
CA ALA A 88 -17.54 11.47 15.54
C ALA A 88 -16.06 11.88 15.51
N SER A 89 -15.78 13.11 15.96
CA SER A 89 -14.44 13.70 16.02
C SER A 89 -13.45 12.73 16.69
N GLY A 90 -12.35 12.40 16.00
CA GLY A 90 -11.28 11.54 16.53
C GLY A 90 -11.25 10.09 16.04
N THR A 91 -12.24 9.63 15.27
CA THR A 91 -12.21 8.27 14.66
C THR A 91 -11.42 8.27 13.35
N PHE A 92 -10.56 7.27 13.14
CA PHE A 92 -9.84 7.09 11.87
C PHE A 92 -10.83 6.92 10.71
N THR A 93 -10.84 7.84 9.75
CA THR A 93 -11.78 7.79 8.61
C THR A 93 -11.12 7.29 7.32
N GLY A 94 -9.83 6.93 7.36
CA GLY A 94 -9.03 6.63 6.17
C GLY A 94 -8.50 7.88 5.45
N SER A 95 -8.92 9.09 5.83
CA SER A 95 -8.35 10.35 5.32
C SER A 95 -6.83 10.41 5.43
N GLU A 96 -6.30 9.83 6.49
CA GLU A 96 -4.89 9.80 6.84
C GLU A 96 -4.07 9.00 5.83
N TYR A 97 -4.64 7.94 5.24
CA TYR A 97 -4.01 7.21 4.14
C TYR A 97 -3.92 8.09 2.90
N VAL A 98 -5.04 8.68 2.48
CA VAL A 98 -5.11 9.54 1.28
C VAL A 98 -4.13 10.70 1.38
N ALA A 99 -4.18 11.46 2.47
CA ALA A 99 -3.31 12.63 2.69
C ALA A 99 -1.82 12.28 2.83
N ARG A 100 -1.47 11.01 3.06
CA ARG A 100 -0.09 10.53 3.06
C ARG A 100 0.34 10.10 1.68
N PHE A 101 -0.48 9.29 1.00
CA PHE A 101 -0.18 8.87 -0.36
C PHE A 101 -0.08 10.07 -1.30
N GLU A 102 -0.94 11.08 -1.21
CA GLU A 102 -0.85 12.31 -2.01
C GLU A 102 0.50 13.02 -1.89
N ARG A 103 1.11 13.05 -0.69
CA ARG A 103 2.43 13.67 -0.51
C ARG A 103 3.57 12.90 -1.17
N ASN A 104 3.39 11.58 -1.31
CA ASN A 104 4.42 10.67 -1.77
C ASN A 104 4.12 10.16 -3.19
N ILE A 105 3.00 10.59 -3.79
CA ILE A 105 2.50 10.06 -5.06
C ILE A 105 3.44 10.39 -6.20
N GLU A 106 4.02 11.60 -6.25
CA GLU A 106 4.96 11.99 -7.31
C GLU A 106 6.22 11.11 -7.30
N ALA A 107 6.76 10.83 -6.11
CA ALA A 107 7.91 9.94 -5.95
C ALA A 107 7.57 8.49 -6.36
N LEU A 108 6.38 8.00 -5.99
CA LEU A 108 5.89 6.69 -6.41
C LEU A 108 5.66 6.59 -7.92
N PHE A 109 5.11 7.64 -8.54
CA PHE A 109 4.89 7.70 -9.99
C PHE A 109 6.21 7.70 -10.77
N SER A 110 7.24 8.40 -10.27
CA SER A 110 8.58 8.30 -10.85
C SER A 110 9.08 6.85 -10.89
N GLU A 111 8.83 6.07 -9.83
CA GLU A 111 9.18 4.65 -9.80
C GLU A 111 8.38 3.81 -10.81
N PHE A 112 7.10 4.12 -11.03
CA PHE A 112 6.29 3.44 -12.04
C PHE A 112 6.73 3.79 -13.47
N CYS A 113 7.09 5.04 -13.76
CA CYS A 113 7.54 5.48 -15.08
C CYS A 113 8.88 4.84 -15.51
N LYS A 114 9.82 4.64 -14.57
CA LYS A 114 11.10 3.95 -14.86
C LYS A 114 10.91 2.55 -15.45
N VAL A 115 9.81 1.87 -15.14
CA VAL A 115 9.50 0.54 -15.70
C VAL A 115 9.13 0.61 -17.18
N GLN A 116 8.52 1.70 -17.64
CA GLN A 116 8.14 1.86 -19.04
C GLN A 116 9.38 2.08 -19.93
N GLU A 117 10.31 2.94 -19.50
CA GLU A 117 11.54 3.21 -20.26
C GLU A 117 12.43 1.98 -20.45
N ASP A 118 12.49 1.08 -19.47
CA ASP A 118 13.30 -0.14 -19.55
C ASP A 118 12.73 -1.14 -20.58
N LYS A 119 11.39 -1.20 -20.72
CA LYS A 119 10.74 -1.99 -21.78
C LYS A 119 10.92 -1.36 -23.16
N GLU A 120 10.91 -0.04 -23.24
CA GLU A 120 10.99 0.68 -24.52
C GLU A 120 12.42 0.68 -25.10
N LYS A 121 13.47 0.55 -24.27
CA LYS A 121 14.87 0.46 -24.69
C LYS A 121 15.32 -0.93 -25.19
N VAL A 122 14.44 -1.93 -25.14
CA VAL A 122 14.73 -3.31 -25.58
C VAL A 122 14.11 -3.62 -26.96
N CYS A 123 13.46 -2.64 -27.61
CA CYS A 123 13.00 -2.73 -29.00
C CYS A 123 13.92 -2.01 -29.97
#